data_AF-A0A2C9CDH6-F1
#
_entry.id   AF-A0A2C9CDH6-F1
#
_cell.length_a   1.000
_cell.length_b   1.000
_cell.length_c   1.000
_cell.angle_alpha   90.00
_cell.angle_beta   90.00
_cell.angle_gamma   90.00
#
_symmetry.space_group_name_H-M   'P 1'
#
loop_
_entity.id
_entity.type
_entity.pdbx_description
1 polymer ?
#
loop_
_entity_poly.entity_id
_entity_poly.type
_entity_poly.pdbx_seq_one_letter_code
_entity_poly.pdbx_strand_id
1 'polypeptide(L)'
;MKKTRCVLCNATKAKRGCKERHDALICPKCCASIRTQMCEGCNYYEYAERYHAARCHTAEKYSSDKGIEREVDNALLLQEKGDIDAAKAKMDELLRMHPENHVVQYGMGVVYAFKGMYDEAILHFDKAIEIFPYFVQAHYNKAVAMLKISDMVNYLRTLKRIVIIGEEDSEFVKAARHMLLESEEHIMKHHGVGLNKYLEGERKFHEAFSHMDNAQ
;
A
#
# COMPACT_ATOMS: atom_id res chain seq x y z
N MET A 1 -1.87 42.17 -0.89
CA MET A 1 -1.00 40.98 -0.78
C MET A 1 -0.65 40.48 -2.17
N LYS A 2 0.64 40.34 -2.53
CA LYS A 2 1.05 39.75 -3.82
C LYS A 2 0.58 38.29 -3.86
N LYS A 3 -0.22 37.91 -4.87
CA LYS A 3 -0.66 36.53 -5.06
C LYS A 3 0.56 35.66 -5.38
N THR A 4 0.90 34.72 -4.49
CA THR A 4 1.99 33.77 -4.68
C THR A 4 1.71 32.87 -5.88
N ARG A 5 2.70 32.74 -6.77
CA ARG A 5 2.57 32.02 -8.05
C ARG A 5 3.21 30.64 -7.98
N CYS A 6 2.70 29.72 -8.79
CA CYS A 6 3.26 28.38 -8.91
C CYS A 6 4.62 28.48 -9.58
N VAL A 7 5.66 27.87 -9.01
CA VAL A 7 6.99 27.87 -9.65
C VAL A 7 7.03 27.08 -10.97
N LEU A 8 6.09 26.15 -11.18
CA LEU A 8 6.07 25.29 -12.37
C LEU A 8 5.17 25.80 -13.51
N CYS A 9 4.02 26.39 -13.19
CA CYS A 9 3.04 26.80 -14.21
C CYS A 9 2.56 28.24 -14.08
N ASN A 10 3.17 29.02 -13.18
CA ASN A 10 2.87 30.44 -12.93
C ASN A 10 1.41 30.75 -12.52
N ALA A 11 0.55 29.74 -12.34
CA ALA A 11 -0.83 29.93 -11.92
C ALA A 11 -0.92 30.60 -10.53
N THR A 12 -2.03 31.28 -10.24
CA THR A 12 -2.29 31.98 -8.97
C THR A 12 -3.19 31.22 -7.99
N LYS A 13 -3.59 29.98 -8.31
CA LYS A 13 -4.37 29.07 -7.44
C LYS A 13 -3.64 28.78 -6.11
N ALA A 14 -4.35 28.21 -5.13
CA ALA A 14 -3.77 27.75 -3.86
C ALA A 14 -2.41 27.03 -4.05
N LYS A 15 -1.48 27.25 -3.11
CA LYS A 15 -0.10 26.75 -3.17
C LYS A 15 0.21 25.83 -2.02
N ARG A 16 1.16 24.92 -2.24
CA ARG A 16 1.67 23.96 -1.26
C ARG A 16 3.18 24.00 -1.30
N GLY A 17 3.81 23.93 -0.13
CA GLY A 17 5.24 23.71 -0.03
C GLY A 17 5.57 22.28 -0.45
N CYS A 18 6.51 22.13 -1.37
CA CYS A 18 7.02 20.84 -1.80
C CYS A 18 8.37 20.59 -1.12
N LYS A 19 8.39 19.67 -0.14
CA LYS A 19 9.63 19.34 0.60
C LYS A 19 10.75 18.85 -0.34
N GLU A 20 10.40 18.05 -1.34
CA GLU A 20 11.32 17.58 -2.40
C GLU A 20 11.93 18.72 -3.23
N ARG A 21 11.32 19.90 -3.21
CA ARG A 21 11.78 21.07 -3.96
C ARG A 21 12.05 22.24 -3.03
N HIS A 22 12.61 21.96 -1.84
CA HIS A 22 13.03 22.98 -0.87
C HIS A 22 11.89 23.96 -0.53
N ASP A 23 10.71 23.41 -0.22
CA ASP A 23 9.48 24.12 0.10
C ASP A 23 8.95 25.06 -1.01
N ALA A 24 9.35 24.81 -2.26
CA ALA A 24 8.82 25.54 -3.40
C ALA A 24 7.30 25.49 -3.45
N LEU A 25 6.69 26.64 -3.76
CA LEU A 25 5.24 26.80 -3.82
C LEU A 25 4.69 26.28 -5.15
N ILE A 26 4.01 25.14 -5.10
CA ILE A 26 3.45 24.45 -6.26
C ILE A 26 1.93 24.39 -6.17
N CYS A 27 1.23 24.50 -7.30
CA CYS A 27 -0.23 24.36 -7.34
C CYS A 27 -0.66 22.88 -7.28
N PRO A 28 -1.93 22.58 -6.92
CA PRO A 28 -2.41 21.21 -6.83
C PRO A 28 -2.22 20.36 -8.09
N LYS A 29 -2.44 20.97 -9.27
CA LYS A 29 -2.31 20.27 -10.56
C LYS A 29 -0.86 19.86 -10.84
N CYS A 30 0.07 20.79 -10.68
CA CYS A 30 1.50 20.51 -10.86
C CYS A 30 2.04 19.57 -9.78
N CYS A 31 1.56 19.68 -8.54
CA CYS A 31 1.90 18.75 -7.46
C CYS A 31 1.47 17.32 -7.82
N ALA A 32 0.28 17.14 -8.40
CA ALA A 32 -0.19 15.84 -8.84
C ALA A 32 0.60 15.26 -10.02
N SER A 33 1.05 16.10 -10.95
CA SER A 33 1.77 15.65 -12.16
C SER A 33 3.23 15.29 -11.93
N ILE A 34 3.83 15.75 -10.83
CA ILE A 34 5.24 15.46 -10.48
C ILE A 34 5.36 14.45 -9.33
N ARG A 35 4.27 13.76 -8.99
CA ARG A 35 4.27 12.83 -7.86
C ARG A 35 5.30 11.73 -8.09
N THR A 36 6.07 11.47 -7.05
CA THR A 36 6.99 10.34 -6.94
C THR A 36 6.62 9.54 -5.70
N GLN A 37 7.28 8.40 -5.49
CA GLN A 37 7.17 7.65 -4.22
C GLN A 37 7.49 8.52 -2.99
N MET A 38 8.28 9.59 -3.15
CA MET A 38 8.63 10.53 -2.07
C MET A 38 7.44 11.39 -1.60
N CYS A 39 6.31 11.34 -2.31
CA CYS A 39 5.07 11.97 -1.86
C CYS A 39 4.36 11.16 -0.77
N GLU A 40 4.68 9.87 -0.59
CA GLU A 40 4.17 9.00 0.48
C GLU A 40 4.72 9.47 1.83
N GLY A 41 3.91 10.21 2.61
CA GLY A 41 4.35 10.89 3.84
C GLY A 41 4.27 12.41 3.78
N CYS A 42 3.91 13.00 2.63
CA CYS A 42 3.58 14.41 2.56
C CYS A 42 2.18 14.64 3.16
N ASN A 43 2.05 15.53 4.16
CA ASN A 43 0.76 15.87 4.78
C ASN A 43 -0.37 16.12 3.76
N TYR A 44 -0.04 16.76 2.63
CA TYR A 44 -1.02 17.01 1.59
C TYR A 44 -1.48 15.72 0.89
N TYR A 45 -0.55 14.84 0.57
CA TYR A 45 -0.85 13.59 -0.12
C TYR A 45 -1.62 12.64 0.80
N GLU A 46 -1.20 12.51 2.07
CA GLU A 46 -1.91 11.72 3.06
C GLU A 46 -3.38 12.16 3.23
N TYR A 47 -3.64 13.47 3.28
CA TYR A 47 -5.01 13.99 3.37
C TYR A 47 -5.83 13.65 2.11
N ALA A 48 -5.22 13.74 0.93
CA ALA A 48 -5.89 13.37 -0.31
C ALA A 48 -6.22 11.87 -0.34
N GLU A 49 -5.28 11.00 0.06
CA GLU A 49 -5.51 9.56 0.14
C GLU A 49 -6.63 9.20 1.13
N ARG A 50 -6.64 9.81 2.33
CA ARG A 50 -7.76 9.68 3.29
C ARG A 50 -9.10 10.06 2.67
N TYR A 51 -9.14 11.20 1.99
CA TYR A 51 -10.35 11.69 1.34
C TYR A 51 -10.85 10.74 0.25
N HIS A 52 -9.94 10.20 -0.57
CA HIS A 52 -10.29 9.27 -1.62
C HIS A 52 -10.72 7.91 -1.06
N ALA A 53 -10.03 7.40 -0.03
CA ALA A 53 -10.39 6.17 0.64
C ALA A 53 -11.82 6.22 1.21
N ALA A 54 -12.16 7.29 1.94
CA ALA A 54 -13.48 7.50 2.51
C ALA A 54 -14.61 7.53 1.45
N ARG A 55 -14.28 7.91 0.20
CA ARG A 55 -15.23 7.93 -0.93
C ARG A 55 -15.21 6.65 -1.74
N CYS A 56 -14.19 5.81 -1.57
CA CYS A 56 -13.99 4.64 -2.40
C CYS A 56 -14.89 3.47 -1.99
N HIS A 57 -15.17 3.34 -0.69
CA HIS A 57 -16.05 2.30 -0.15
C HIS A 57 -17.49 2.36 -0.68
N THR A 58 -17.91 3.49 -1.25
CA THR A 58 -19.26 3.68 -1.81
C THR A 58 -19.27 3.76 -3.34
N ALA A 59 -18.11 3.60 -4.00
CA ALA A 59 -18.01 3.74 -5.44
C ALA A 59 -18.32 2.43 -6.16
N GLU A 60 -19.31 2.45 -7.06
CA GLU A 60 -19.73 1.29 -7.88
C GLU A 60 -18.57 0.64 -8.63
N LYS A 61 -17.56 1.43 -9.05
CA LYS A 61 -16.36 0.95 -9.75
C LYS A 61 -15.64 -0.19 -9.01
N TYR A 62 -15.68 -0.21 -7.68
CA TYR A 62 -15.00 -1.21 -6.87
C TYR A 62 -15.97 -2.22 -6.26
N SER A 63 -17.25 -2.17 -6.63
CA SER A 63 -18.23 -3.17 -6.22
C SER A 63 -17.90 -4.50 -6.89
N SER A 64 -17.52 -5.50 -6.10
CA SER A 64 -17.48 -6.88 -6.58
C SER A 64 -18.89 -7.47 -6.65
N ASP A 65 -19.05 -8.45 -7.54
CA ASP A 65 -20.25 -9.29 -7.56
C ASP A 65 -20.27 -10.15 -6.28
N LYS A 66 -21.35 -10.03 -5.50
CA LYS A 66 -21.56 -10.82 -4.26
C LYS A 66 -21.53 -12.33 -4.50
N GLY A 67 -21.86 -12.78 -5.71
CA GLY A 67 -21.70 -14.16 -6.14
C GLY A 67 -20.24 -14.59 -6.15
N ILE A 68 -19.37 -13.76 -6.73
CA ILE A 68 -17.92 -14.02 -6.80
C ILE A 68 -17.31 -13.98 -5.40
N GLU A 69 -17.67 -12.99 -4.57
CA GLU A 69 -17.20 -12.90 -3.17
C GLU A 69 -17.48 -14.19 -2.41
N ARG A 70 -18.72 -14.69 -2.51
CA ARG A 70 -19.12 -15.94 -1.86
C ARG A 70 -18.37 -17.16 -2.38
N GLU A 71 -18.05 -17.22 -3.68
CA GLU A 71 -17.24 -18.31 -4.24
C GLU A 71 -15.79 -18.25 -3.75
N VAL A 72 -15.22 -17.05 -3.61
CA VAL A 72 -13.90 -16.86 -3.00
C VAL A 72 -13.92 -17.30 -1.53
N ASP A 73 -14.90 -16.85 -0.75
CA ASP A 73 -15.04 -17.23 0.66
C ASP A 73 -15.13 -18.76 0.83
N ASN A 74 -15.94 -19.42 -0.01
CA ASN A 74 -16.04 -20.87 -0.02
C ASN A 74 -14.70 -21.56 -0.33
N ALA A 75 -13.93 -21.02 -1.27
CA ALA A 75 -12.61 -21.55 -1.59
C ALA A 75 -11.62 -21.36 -0.43
N LEU A 76 -11.65 -20.22 0.26
CA LEU A 76 -10.80 -19.97 1.43
C LEU A 76 -11.15 -20.87 2.62
N LEU A 77 -12.42 -21.21 2.82
CA LEU A 77 -12.85 -22.19 3.83
C LEU A 77 -12.28 -23.60 3.60
N LEU A 78 -11.98 -23.98 2.36
CA LEU A 78 -11.32 -25.27 2.07
C LEU A 78 -9.89 -25.30 2.61
N GLN A 79 -9.19 -24.17 2.54
CA GLN A 79 -7.86 -24.02 3.10
C GLN A 79 -7.87 -24.09 4.64
N GLU A 80 -8.89 -23.55 5.32
CA GLU A 80 -9.02 -23.69 6.78
C GLU A 80 -9.23 -25.16 7.21
N LYS A 81 -9.84 -25.97 6.34
CA LYS A 81 -10.02 -27.42 6.55
C LYS A 81 -8.78 -28.25 6.20
N GLY A 82 -7.69 -27.60 5.77
CA GLY A 82 -6.43 -28.24 5.39
C GLY A 82 -6.37 -28.73 3.93
N ASP A 83 -7.43 -28.52 3.13
CA ASP A 83 -7.46 -28.91 1.73
C ASP A 83 -7.02 -27.74 0.82
N ILE A 84 -5.74 -27.40 0.93
CA ILE A 84 -5.16 -26.23 0.27
C ILE A 84 -5.10 -26.42 -1.25
N ASP A 85 -4.94 -27.66 -1.73
CA ASP A 85 -4.87 -27.92 -3.17
C ASP A 85 -6.24 -27.81 -3.83
N ALA A 86 -7.32 -28.24 -3.15
CA ALA A 86 -8.68 -27.97 -3.63
C ALA A 86 -9.00 -26.45 -3.60
N ALA A 87 -8.58 -25.74 -2.56
CA ALA A 87 -8.72 -24.28 -2.48
C ALA A 87 -8.02 -23.61 -3.67
N LYS A 88 -6.77 -24.00 -3.95
CA LYS A 88 -6.01 -23.47 -5.10
C LYS A 88 -6.71 -23.78 -6.43
N ALA A 89 -7.16 -25.01 -6.64
CA ALA A 89 -7.84 -25.38 -7.89
C ALA A 89 -9.11 -24.54 -8.14
N LYS A 90 -9.88 -24.27 -7.07
CA LYS A 90 -11.08 -23.41 -7.17
C LYS A 90 -10.70 -21.94 -7.41
N MET A 91 -9.69 -21.45 -6.74
CA MET A 91 -9.22 -20.08 -6.94
C MET A 91 -8.58 -19.88 -8.32
N ASP A 92 -7.89 -20.87 -8.89
CA ASP A 92 -7.36 -20.84 -10.26
C ASP A 92 -8.50 -20.71 -11.30
N GLU A 93 -9.61 -21.42 -11.07
CA GLU A 93 -10.82 -21.32 -11.89
C GLU A 93 -11.42 -19.91 -11.84
N LEU A 94 -11.61 -19.38 -10.62
CA LEU A 94 -12.10 -18.01 -10.39
C LEU A 94 -11.19 -16.96 -11.03
N LEU A 95 -9.87 -17.11 -10.89
CA LEU A 95 -8.88 -16.19 -11.45
C LEU A 95 -8.93 -16.17 -12.98
N ARG A 96 -9.15 -17.33 -13.61
CA ARG A 96 -9.29 -17.42 -15.08
C ARG A 96 -10.57 -16.73 -15.57
N MET A 97 -11.66 -16.82 -14.82
CA MET A 97 -12.94 -16.21 -15.18
C MET A 97 -12.98 -14.70 -14.88
N HIS A 98 -12.33 -14.28 -13.80
CA HIS A 98 -12.41 -12.92 -13.26
C HIS A 98 -11.01 -12.37 -12.90
N PRO A 99 -10.09 -12.24 -13.87
CA PRO A 99 -8.71 -11.83 -13.59
C PRO A 99 -8.58 -10.40 -13.06
N GLU A 100 -9.53 -9.52 -13.38
CA GLU A 100 -9.55 -8.12 -12.93
C GLU A 100 -10.45 -7.90 -11.70
N ASN A 101 -10.83 -8.98 -11.01
CA ASN A 101 -11.57 -8.87 -9.75
C ASN A 101 -10.59 -8.83 -8.56
N HIS A 102 -10.62 -7.73 -7.81
CA HIS A 102 -9.73 -7.51 -6.67
C HIS A 102 -9.91 -8.55 -5.54
N VAL A 103 -11.12 -9.06 -5.31
CA VAL A 103 -11.41 -10.10 -4.30
C VAL A 103 -10.82 -11.44 -4.73
N VAL A 104 -10.91 -11.79 -6.02
CA VAL A 104 -10.31 -13.01 -6.57
C VAL A 104 -8.79 -12.96 -6.50
N GLN A 105 -8.18 -11.83 -6.90
CA GLN A 105 -6.74 -11.63 -6.78
C GLN A 105 -6.28 -11.72 -5.32
N TYR A 106 -7.01 -11.07 -4.41
CA TYR A 106 -6.75 -11.15 -2.97
C TYR A 106 -6.84 -12.58 -2.45
N GLY A 107 -7.90 -13.32 -2.79
CA GLY A 107 -8.08 -14.71 -2.38
C GLY A 107 -6.93 -15.62 -2.85
N MET A 108 -6.43 -15.41 -4.08
CA MET A 108 -5.26 -16.14 -4.59
C MET A 108 -4.02 -15.83 -3.76
N GLY A 109 -3.82 -14.55 -3.41
CA GLY A 109 -2.73 -14.14 -2.52
C GLY A 109 -2.81 -14.81 -1.15
N VAL A 110 -4.01 -14.93 -0.57
CA VAL A 110 -4.23 -15.65 0.68
C VAL A 110 -3.84 -17.12 0.56
N VAL A 111 -4.29 -17.82 -0.50
CA VAL A 111 -3.94 -19.23 -0.72
C VAL A 111 -2.42 -19.42 -0.82
N TYR A 112 -1.71 -18.57 -1.57
CA TYR A 112 -0.24 -18.63 -1.65
C TYR A 112 0.44 -18.35 -0.31
N ALA A 113 -0.03 -17.35 0.45
CA ALA A 113 0.51 -17.02 1.76
C ALA A 113 0.36 -18.20 2.74
N PHE A 114 -0.76 -18.92 2.70
CA PHE A 114 -0.97 -20.13 3.49
C PHE A 114 -0.05 -21.29 3.08
N LYS A 115 0.36 -21.38 1.81
CA LYS A 115 1.39 -22.32 1.34
C LYS A 115 2.82 -21.89 1.70
N GLY A 116 3.00 -20.72 2.32
CA GLY A 116 4.32 -20.14 2.61
C GLY A 116 5.01 -19.53 1.39
N MET A 117 4.30 -19.41 0.27
CA MET A 117 4.77 -18.83 -0.98
C MET A 117 4.53 -17.32 -0.96
N TYR A 118 5.34 -16.61 -0.15
CA TYR A 118 5.08 -15.22 0.19
C TYR A 118 5.34 -14.25 -0.97
N ASP A 119 6.31 -14.52 -1.84
CA ASP A 119 6.60 -13.68 -3.01
C ASP A 119 5.43 -13.71 -4.01
N GLU A 120 4.89 -14.89 -4.27
CA GLU A 120 3.70 -15.07 -5.11
C GLU A 120 2.46 -14.45 -4.47
N ALA A 121 2.33 -14.57 -3.15
CA ALA A 121 1.24 -13.91 -2.42
C ALA A 121 1.29 -12.39 -2.58
N ILE A 122 2.47 -11.78 -2.43
CA ILE A 122 2.69 -10.34 -2.62
C ILE A 122 2.29 -9.92 -4.03
N LEU A 123 2.66 -10.67 -5.07
CA LEU A 123 2.28 -10.36 -6.45
C LEU A 123 0.75 -10.32 -6.65
N HIS A 124 0.02 -11.24 -6.03
CA HIS A 124 -1.44 -11.27 -6.11
C HIS A 124 -2.10 -10.17 -5.27
N PHE A 125 -1.56 -9.87 -4.08
CA PHE A 125 -2.02 -8.72 -3.31
C PHE A 125 -1.77 -7.40 -4.05
N ASP A 126 -0.65 -7.26 -4.74
CA ASP A 126 -0.35 -6.09 -5.55
C ASP A 126 -1.36 -5.89 -6.68
N LYS A 127 -1.72 -6.95 -7.40
CA LYS A 127 -2.80 -6.87 -8.40
C LYS A 127 -4.14 -6.47 -7.78
N ALA A 128 -4.48 -7.02 -6.62
CA ALA A 128 -5.71 -6.63 -5.91
C ALA A 128 -5.70 -5.13 -5.54
N ILE A 129 -4.55 -4.62 -5.10
CA ILE A 129 -4.34 -3.21 -4.75
C ILE A 129 -4.33 -2.31 -6.00
N GLU A 130 -3.79 -2.76 -7.12
CA GLU A 130 -3.84 -2.01 -8.38
C GLU A 130 -5.28 -1.82 -8.85
N ILE A 131 -6.09 -2.87 -8.75
CA ILE A 131 -7.52 -2.85 -9.11
C ILE A 131 -8.30 -2.01 -8.10
N PHE A 132 -8.09 -2.22 -6.78
CA PHE A 132 -8.72 -1.48 -5.71
C PHE A 132 -7.67 -0.93 -4.71
N PRO A 133 -7.19 0.31 -4.93
CA PRO A 133 -6.09 0.90 -4.14
C PRO A 133 -6.32 1.06 -2.65
N TYR A 134 -7.59 1.03 -2.23
CA TYR A 134 -8.01 1.21 -0.84
C TYR A 134 -8.48 -0.10 -0.20
N PHE A 135 -8.15 -1.25 -0.79
CA PHE A 135 -8.45 -2.55 -0.22
C PHE A 135 -7.55 -2.85 1.00
N VAL A 136 -7.95 -2.34 2.18
CA VAL A 136 -7.15 -2.37 3.41
C VAL A 136 -6.67 -3.77 3.77
N GLN A 137 -7.52 -4.79 3.60
CA GLN A 137 -7.20 -6.17 3.93
C GLN A 137 -6.10 -6.75 3.04
N ALA A 138 -6.06 -6.39 1.76
CA ALA A 138 -4.97 -6.78 0.86
C ALA A 138 -3.64 -6.10 1.25
N HIS A 139 -3.67 -4.82 1.62
CA HIS A 139 -2.47 -4.14 2.15
C HIS A 139 -1.97 -4.79 3.44
N TYR A 140 -2.87 -5.17 4.35
CA TYR A 140 -2.49 -5.83 5.60
C TYR A 140 -1.84 -7.19 5.38
N ASN A 141 -2.45 -8.06 4.57
CA ASN A 141 -1.89 -9.38 4.28
C ASN A 141 -0.58 -9.28 3.48
N LYS A 142 -0.46 -8.29 2.57
CA LYS A 142 0.80 -7.98 1.91
C LYS A 142 1.88 -7.59 2.91
N ALA A 143 1.59 -6.73 3.88
CA ALA A 143 2.53 -6.36 4.92
C ALA A 143 2.98 -7.58 5.74
N VAL A 144 2.05 -8.47 6.12
CA VAL A 144 2.39 -9.71 6.84
C VAL A 144 3.29 -10.62 5.98
N ALA A 145 3.01 -10.77 4.68
CA ALA A 145 3.86 -11.54 3.78
C ALA A 145 5.26 -10.92 3.64
N MET A 146 5.36 -9.58 3.53
CA MET A 146 6.63 -8.85 3.50
C MET A 146 7.45 -9.07 4.78
N LEU A 147 6.80 -9.08 5.94
CA LEU A 147 7.46 -9.39 7.20
C LEU A 147 8.04 -10.82 7.20
N LYS A 148 7.35 -11.79 6.58
CA LYS A 148 7.83 -13.18 6.49
C LYS A 148 9.06 -13.34 5.61
N ILE A 149 9.21 -12.52 4.57
CA ILE A 149 10.41 -12.47 3.73
C ILE A 149 11.44 -11.43 4.20
N SER A 150 11.23 -10.83 5.37
CA SER A 150 12.11 -9.80 5.96
C SER A 150 12.26 -8.52 5.12
N ASP A 151 11.30 -8.20 4.26
CA ASP A 151 11.22 -6.92 3.56
C ASP A 151 10.67 -5.83 4.51
N MET A 152 11.51 -5.46 5.49
CA MET A 152 11.14 -4.55 6.57
C MET A 152 10.77 -3.16 6.07
N VAL A 153 11.44 -2.66 5.03
CA VAL A 153 11.20 -1.30 4.53
C VAL A 153 9.83 -1.19 3.88
N ASN A 154 9.47 -2.12 3.00
CA ASN A 154 8.16 -2.09 2.36
C ASN A 154 7.04 -2.53 3.31
N TYR A 155 7.32 -3.42 4.25
CA TYR A 155 6.42 -3.71 5.37
C TYR A 155 6.00 -2.44 6.11
N LEU A 156 6.97 -1.64 6.59
CA LEU A 156 6.71 -0.42 7.35
C LEU A 156 5.96 0.64 6.52
N ARG A 157 6.34 0.80 5.24
CA ARG A 157 5.61 1.70 4.32
C ARG A 157 4.17 1.26 4.14
N THR A 158 3.93 -0.04 3.98
CA THR A 158 2.58 -0.60 3.80
C THR A 158 1.74 -0.41 5.05
N LEU A 159 2.29 -0.61 6.25
CA LEU A 159 1.59 -0.32 7.50
C LEU A 159 1.20 1.17 7.62
N LYS A 160 2.11 2.09 7.28
CA LYS A 160 1.78 3.53 7.27
C LYS A 160 0.64 3.81 6.29
N ARG A 161 0.64 3.15 5.13
CA ARG A 161 -0.44 3.27 4.15
C ARG A 161 -1.77 2.81 4.72
N ILE A 162 -1.83 1.64 5.38
CA ILE A 162 -3.04 1.13 6.05
C ILE A 162 -3.64 2.17 7.00
N VAL A 163 -2.81 2.80 7.83
CA VAL A 163 -3.24 3.84 8.77
C VAL A 163 -3.80 5.09 8.07
N ILE A 164 -3.34 5.37 6.85
CA ILE A 164 -3.83 6.49 6.04
C ILE A 164 -5.15 6.14 5.36
N ILE A 165 -5.30 4.94 4.80
CA ILE A 165 -6.45 4.60 3.96
C ILE A 165 -7.59 3.91 4.71
N GLY A 166 -7.32 3.28 5.85
CA GLY A 166 -8.33 2.52 6.58
C GLY A 166 -9.20 3.38 7.49
N GLU A 167 -10.38 2.83 7.81
CA GLU A 167 -11.25 3.40 8.83
C GLU A 167 -10.61 3.30 10.21
N GLU A 168 -10.71 4.36 11.02
CA GLU A 168 -9.98 4.47 12.28
C GLU A 168 -10.31 3.34 13.27
N ASP A 169 -11.56 2.86 13.25
CA ASP A 169 -12.03 1.79 14.12
C ASP A 169 -11.76 0.37 13.60
N SER A 170 -11.29 0.24 12.36
CA SER A 170 -10.97 -1.05 11.75
C SER A 170 -9.90 -1.78 12.55
N GLU A 171 -10.09 -3.08 12.73
CA GLU A 171 -9.11 -3.96 13.37
C GLU A 171 -7.75 -3.89 12.64
N PHE A 172 -7.75 -3.82 11.31
CA PHE A 172 -6.52 -3.72 10.51
C PHE A 172 -5.73 -2.45 10.82
N VAL A 173 -6.42 -1.32 11.01
CA VAL A 173 -5.78 -0.04 11.35
C VAL A 173 -5.21 -0.08 12.77
N LYS A 174 -5.95 -0.65 13.72
CA LYS A 174 -5.49 -0.85 15.10
C LYS A 174 -4.24 -1.75 15.15
N ALA A 175 -4.28 -2.87 14.44
CA ALA A 175 -3.16 -3.80 14.31
C ALA A 175 -1.94 -3.12 13.64
N ALA A 176 -2.15 -2.40 12.54
CA ALA A 176 -1.06 -1.71 11.84
C ALA A 176 -0.41 -0.62 12.72
N ARG A 177 -1.19 0.12 13.53
CA ARG A 177 -0.65 1.09 14.49
C ARG A 177 0.20 0.40 15.56
N HIS A 178 -0.27 -0.71 16.10
CA HIS A 178 0.49 -1.48 17.09
C HIS A 178 1.82 -1.97 16.52
N MET A 179 1.78 -2.62 15.35
CA MET A 179 2.97 -3.12 14.66
C MET A 179 3.97 -2.00 14.31
N LEU A 180 3.47 -0.82 13.91
CA LEU A 180 4.31 0.35 13.68
C LEU A 180 5.00 0.77 14.97
N LEU A 181 4.26 0.92 16.07
CA LEU A 181 4.83 1.31 17.37
C LEU A 181 5.94 0.35 17.82
N GLU A 182 5.69 -0.95 17.78
CA GLU A 182 6.70 -1.97 18.11
C GLU A 182 7.95 -1.85 17.21
N SER A 183 7.73 -1.62 15.91
CA SER A 183 8.82 -1.43 14.97
C SER A 183 9.59 -0.13 15.23
N GLU A 184 8.91 0.97 15.58
CA GLU A 184 9.58 2.24 15.93
C GLU A 184 10.47 2.07 17.17
N GLU A 185 9.98 1.38 18.20
CA GLU A 185 10.74 1.07 19.41
C GLU A 185 11.96 0.21 19.08
N HIS A 186 11.79 -0.83 18.27
CA HIS A 186 12.89 -1.68 17.82
C HIS A 186 13.94 -0.88 17.03
N ILE A 187 13.50 -0.08 16.07
CA ILE A 187 14.39 0.75 15.24
C ILE A 187 15.14 1.76 16.11
N MET A 188 14.46 2.42 17.03
CA MET A 188 15.09 3.35 17.96
C MET A 188 16.15 2.64 18.81
N LYS A 189 15.83 1.46 19.35
CA LYS A 189 16.73 0.69 20.20
C LYS A 189 17.99 0.21 19.47
N HIS A 190 17.85 -0.24 18.23
CA HIS A 190 18.94 -0.88 17.48
C HIS A 190 19.69 0.06 16.53
N HIS A 191 19.03 1.11 16.01
CA HIS A 191 19.60 2.06 15.06
C HIS A 191 19.74 3.48 15.61
N GLY A 192 19.16 3.79 16.77
CA GLY A 192 19.27 5.12 17.41
C GLY A 192 18.58 6.25 16.64
N VAL A 193 17.66 5.91 15.73
CA VAL A 193 16.93 6.87 14.89
C VAL A 193 15.44 6.59 14.93
N GLY A 194 14.62 7.62 14.72
CA GLY A 194 13.17 7.42 14.57
C GLY A 194 12.81 6.81 13.22
N LEU A 195 11.63 6.17 13.13
CA LEU A 195 11.15 5.45 11.95
C LEU A 195 11.25 6.25 10.65
N ASN A 196 10.82 7.51 10.65
CA ASN A 196 10.86 8.34 9.45
C ASN A 196 12.30 8.54 8.93
N LYS A 197 13.25 8.72 9.85
CA LYS A 197 14.67 8.89 9.51
C LYS A 197 15.30 7.57 9.06
N TYR A 198 14.90 6.46 9.66
CA TYR A 198 15.28 5.12 9.22
C TYR A 198 14.86 4.85 7.77
N LEU A 199 13.56 5.04 7.46
CA LEU A 199 13.04 4.86 6.10
C LEU A 199 13.68 5.80 5.06
N GLU A 200 14.02 7.02 5.46
CA GLU A 200 14.77 7.94 4.61
C GLU A 200 16.21 7.47 4.36
N GLY A 201 16.88 6.96 5.38
CA GLY A 201 18.23 6.40 5.27
C GLY A 201 18.29 5.21 4.32
N GLU A 202 17.41 4.23 4.52
CA GLU A 202 17.29 3.03 3.67
C GLU A 202 17.03 3.41 2.20
N ARG A 203 16.18 4.41 1.97
CA ARG A 203 15.94 4.90 0.61
C ARG A 203 17.20 5.47 -0.04
N LYS A 204 17.89 6.40 0.65
CA LYS A 204 19.12 7.01 0.13
C LYS A 204 20.19 5.98 -0.17
N PHE A 205 20.28 4.94 0.66
CA PHE A 205 21.17 3.81 0.42
C PHE A 205 20.83 3.06 -0.87
N HIS A 206 19.56 2.67 -1.07
CA HIS A 206 19.11 1.98 -2.28
C HIS A 206 19.28 2.82 -3.55
N GLU A 207 18.99 4.13 -3.49
CA GLU A 207 19.20 5.06 -4.61
C GLU A 207 20.68 5.13 -4.99
N ALA A 208 21.57 5.32 -4.01
CA ALA A 208 23.01 5.35 -4.23
C ALA A 208 23.52 4.03 -4.84
N PHE A 209 23.05 2.90 -4.31
CA PHE A 209 23.41 1.57 -4.80
C PHE A 209 22.97 1.36 -6.26
N SER A 210 21.73 1.72 -6.59
CA SER A 210 21.21 1.60 -7.96
C SER A 210 22.00 2.45 -8.96
N HIS A 211 22.46 3.64 -8.56
CA HIS A 211 23.32 4.46 -9.42
C HIS A 211 24.70 3.85 -9.66
N MET A 212 25.22 3.09 -8.70
CA MET A 212 26.49 2.39 -8.86
C MET A 212 26.37 1.19 -9.81
N ASP A 213 25.30 0.42 -9.71
CA ASP A 213 25.06 -0.73 -10.60
C ASP A 213 24.80 -0.32 -12.05
N ASN A 214 24.08 0.78 -12.28
CA ASN A 214 23.80 1.30 -13.63
C ASN A 214 24.98 2.07 -14.26
N ALA A 215 26.09 2.23 -13.53
CA ALA A 215 27.31 2.86 -14.02
C ALA A 215 28.35 1.86 -14.57
N GLN A 216 28.03 0.56 -14.56
CA GLN A 216 28.80 -0.54 -15.17
C GLN A 216 28.30 -0.86 -16.58
#